data_AF-A0A4V2B2N9-F1
#
_entry.id   AF-A0A4V2B2N9-F1
#
_cell.length_a   1.000
_cell.length_b   1.000
_cell.length_c   1.000
_cell.angle_alpha   90.00
_cell.angle_beta   90.00
_cell.angle_gamma   90.00
#
_symmetry.space_group_name_H-M   'P 1'
#
loop_
_entity.id
_entity.type
_entity.pdbx_description
1 polymer ?
#
loop_
_entity_poly.entity_id
_entity_poly.type
_entity_poly.pdbx_seq_one_letter_code
_entity_poly.pdbx_strand_id
1 'polypeptide(L)'
;MTPMARRAVYALAGLLLLILAFGGWGLWKVLAGSGGGQPSAAQFRAQQRALDELEQRVATLSRSDQISRDANKDLQGELAERDEEISGLRADVAFYERFVGATAQRRGLAVHELQIQPSGELAWHFVATLTQNLNRGAVNAGRLQVAVEGTREGKLQRLAWADLRQQPNAPGVEYSFKYFQQVEGDLVLPAGFSPTRVTVRLLPQGGPAVERSFAWTDLVPATAVAAP
;
A
#
# COMPACT_ATOMS: atom_id res chain seq x y z
N MET A 1 76.52 -65.48 66.27
CA MET A 1 75.99 -64.49 65.29
C MET A 1 76.22 -63.10 65.85
N THR A 2 76.96 -62.26 65.14
CA THR A 2 77.29 -60.90 65.58
C THR A 2 76.02 -60.05 65.70
N PRO A 3 75.91 -59.13 66.67
CA PRO A 3 74.72 -58.30 66.88
C PRO A 3 74.36 -57.44 65.65
N MET A 4 75.33 -57.17 64.78
CA MET A 4 75.11 -56.53 63.48
C MET A 4 74.32 -57.40 62.49
N ALA A 5 74.52 -58.72 62.47
CA ALA A 5 73.82 -59.61 61.55
C ALA A 5 72.31 -59.69 61.86
N ARG A 6 71.92 -59.70 63.15
CA ARG A 6 70.50 -59.67 63.54
C ARG A 6 69.82 -58.36 63.15
N ARG A 7 70.50 -57.21 63.34
CA ARG A 7 69.98 -55.90 62.95
C ARG A 7 69.78 -55.78 61.43
N ALA A 8 70.70 -56.34 60.64
CA ALA A 8 70.58 -56.39 59.19
C ALA A 8 69.38 -57.25 58.73
N VAL A 9 69.13 -58.40 59.36
CA VAL A 9 67.98 -59.26 59.06
C VAL A 9 66.64 -58.56 59.37
N TYR A 10 66.52 -57.88 60.52
CA TYR A 10 65.31 -57.12 60.84
C TYR A 10 65.10 -55.92 59.90
N ALA A 11 66.17 -55.25 59.47
CA ALA A 11 66.09 -54.16 58.49
C ALA A 11 65.60 -54.67 57.12
N LEU A 12 66.12 -55.81 56.65
CA LEU A 12 65.68 -56.43 55.41
C LEU A 12 64.23 -56.92 55.48
N ALA A 13 63.81 -57.52 56.61
CA ALA A 13 62.43 -57.92 56.83
C ALA A 13 61.46 -56.73 56.86
N GLY A 14 61.86 -55.62 57.50
CA GLY A 14 61.09 -54.38 57.52
C GLY A 14 60.94 -53.76 56.13
N LEU A 15 62.01 -53.75 55.33
CA LEU A 15 61.98 -53.28 53.94
C LEU A 15 61.04 -54.14 53.09
N LEU A 16 61.09 -55.46 53.25
CA LEU A 16 60.25 -56.38 52.50
C LEU A 16 58.77 -56.22 52.86
N LEU A 17 58.44 -56.00 54.13
CA LEU A 17 57.08 -55.66 54.56
C LEU A 17 56.58 -54.34 53.99
N LEU A 18 57.44 -53.32 53.91
CA LEU A 18 57.08 -52.04 53.28
C LEU A 18 56.83 -52.19 51.78
N ILE A 19 57.64 -52.98 51.08
CA ILE A 19 57.45 -53.28 49.66
C ILE A 19 56.13 -54.04 49.44
N LEU A 20 55.82 -55.03 50.29
CA LEU A 20 54.56 -55.77 50.21
C LEU A 20 53.35 -54.89 50.53
N ALA A 21 53.44 -54.02 51.53
CA ALA A 21 52.38 -53.08 51.87
C ALA A 21 52.15 -52.05 50.74
N PHE A 22 53.23 -51.53 50.16
CA PHE A 22 53.16 -50.60 49.03
C PHE A 22 52.63 -51.28 47.76
N GLY A 23 53.10 -52.50 47.47
CA GLY A 23 52.61 -53.33 46.37
C GLY A 23 51.14 -53.67 46.55
N GLY A 24 50.72 -54.08 47.74
CA GLY A 24 49.33 -54.38 48.08
C GLY A 24 48.42 -53.15 48.01
N TRP A 25 48.88 -51.99 48.47
CA TRP A 25 48.16 -50.73 48.35
C TRP A 25 48.00 -50.27 46.90
N GLY A 26 49.06 -50.41 46.09
CA GLY A 26 49.01 -50.16 44.65
C GLY A 26 48.01 -51.09 43.96
N LEU A 27 48.02 -52.38 44.28
CA LEU A 27 47.11 -53.37 43.73
C LEU A 27 45.66 -53.11 44.15
N TRP A 28 45.42 -52.73 45.42
CA TRP A 28 44.11 -52.33 45.91
C TRP A 28 43.60 -51.09 45.19
N LYS A 29 44.43 -50.06 44.99
CA LYS A 29 44.02 -48.86 44.24
C LYS A 29 43.67 -49.16 42.79
N VAL A 30 44.37 -50.09 42.16
CA VAL A 30 44.07 -50.51 40.78
C VAL A 30 42.77 -51.33 40.73
N LEU A 31 42.58 -52.31 41.63
CA LEU A 31 41.35 -53.13 41.68
C LEU A 31 40.12 -52.36 42.18
N ALA A 32 40.27 -51.50 43.19
CA ALA A 32 39.19 -50.67 43.70
C ALA A 32 38.94 -49.44 42.82
N GLY A 33 39.97 -48.93 42.16
CA GLY A 33 39.89 -47.82 41.20
C GLY A 33 39.34 -48.23 39.83
N SER A 34 39.40 -49.51 39.47
CA SER A 34 38.78 -50.04 38.24
C SER A 34 37.25 -50.08 38.26
N GLY A 35 36.61 -49.68 39.37
CA GLY A 35 35.17 -49.38 39.41
C GLY A 35 34.79 -48.03 38.79
N GLY A 36 35.77 -47.22 38.37
CA GLY A 36 35.55 -45.91 37.75
C GLY A 36 35.40 -45.98 36.24
N GLY A 37 34.18 -45.84 35.73
CA GLY A 37 33.96 -45.21 34.44
C GLY A 37 33.45 -46.06 33.27
N GLN A 38 32.87 -47.24 33.48
CA GLN A 38 31.96 -47.76 32.45
C GLN A 38 30.62 -47.03 32.58
N PRO A 39 30.18 -46.27 31.56
CA PRO A 39 28.90 -45.60 31.61
C PRO A 39 27.85 -46.67 31.88
N SER A 40 27.08 -46.49 32.95
CA SER A 40 26.04 -47.45 33.27
C SER A 40 25.08 -47.57 32.09
N ALA A 41 24.47 -48.73 31.88
CA ALA A 41 23.49 -48.91 30.79
C ALA A 41 22.35 -47.87 30.83
N ALA A 42 22.13 -47.20 31.97
CA ALA A 42 21.23 -46.06 32.08
C ALA A 42 21.78 -44.77 31.45
N GLN A 43 23.08 -44.46 31.62
CA GLN A 43 23.72 -43.29 31.02
C GLN A 43 23.80 -43.38 29.49
N PHE A 44 24.13 -44.56 28.95
CA PHE A 44 24.15 -44.78 27.50
C PHE A 44 22.76 -44.60 26.88
N ARG A 45 21.71 -45.15 27.52
CA ARG A 45 20.32 -44.94 27.09
C ARG A 45 19.89 -43.48 27.18
N ALA A 46 20.34 -42.73 28.19
CA ALA A 46 20.06 -41.30 28.31
C ALA A 46 20.72 -40.49 27.19
N GLN A 47 21.98 -40.82 26.84
CA GLN A 47 22.68 -40.19 25.72
C GLN A 47 22.03 -40.50 24.37
N GLN A 48 21.61 -41.76 24.15
CA GLN A 48 20.88 -42.13 22.94
C GLN A 48 19.58 -41.34 22.78
N ARG A 49 18.78 -41.22 23.85
CA ARG A 49 17.56 -40.39 23.81
C ARG A 49 17.84 -38.93 23.50
N ALA A 50 18.92 -38.38 24.06
CA ALA A 50 19.31 -37.00 23.77
C ALA A 50 19.75 -36.81 22.31
N LEU A 51 20.42 -37.81 21.71
CA LEU A 51 20.76 -37.81 20.29
C LEU A 51 19.50 -37.89 19.42
N ASP A 52 18.57 -38.80 19.73
CA ASP A 52 17.31 -38.93 19.00
C ASP A 52 16.48 -37.63 19.06
N GLU A 53 16.40 -37.00 20.23
CA GLU A 53 15.73 -35.70 20.40
C GLU A 53 16.42 -34.58 19.61
N LEU A 54 17.76 -34.58 19.57
CA LEU A 54 18.51 -33.57 18.84
C LEU A 54 18.36 -33.76 17.32
N GLU A 55 18.42 -35.00 16.84
CA GLU A 55 18.16 -35.34 15.43
C GLU A 55 16.75 -34.92 15.01
N GLN A 56 15.74 -35.19 15.84
CA GLN A 56 14.37 -34.75 15.57
C GLN A 56 14.25 -33.22 15.53
N ARG A 57 14.93 -32.51 16.45
CA ARG A 57 14.99 -31.04 16.43
C ARG A 57 15.66 -30.51 15.19
N VAL A 58 16.80 -31.09 14.79
CA VAL A 58 17.53 -30.68 13.57
C VAL A 58 16.67 -30.91 12.33
N ALA A 59 15.99 -32.07 12.22
CA ALA A 59 15.08 -32.35 11.12
C ALA A 59 13.92 -31.34 11.06
N THR A 60 13.33 -31.01 12.21
CA THR A 60 12.25 -30.03 12.32
C THR A 60 12.71 -28.63 11.93
N LEU A 61 13.87 -28.19 12.44
CA LEU A 61 14.44 -26.87 12.13
C LEU A 61 14.83 -26.77 10.65
N SER A 62 15.46 -27.82 10.10
CA SER A 62 15.82 -27.88 8.67
C SER A 62 14.59 -27.80 7.78
N ARG A 63 13.51 -28.50 8.14
CA ARG A 63 12.24 -28.41 7.42
C ARG A 63 11.62 -27.03 7.51
N SER A 64 11.63 -26.40 8.70
CA SER A 64 11.13 -25.04 8.89
C SER A 64 11.91 -24.02 8.07
N ASP A 65 13.23 -24.15 8.04
CA ASP A 65 14.13 -23.27 7.29
C ASP A 65 13.94 -23.42 5.77
N GLN A 66 13.70 -24.65 5.30
CA GLN A 66 13.29 -24.89 3.91
C GLN A 66 11.95 -24.22 3.58
N ILE A 67 10.92 -24.41 4.42
CA ILE A 67 9.61 -23.77 4.23
C ILE A 67 9.73 -22.25 4.20
N SER A 68 10.52 -21.66 5.09
CA SER A 68 10.75 -20.21 5.13
C SER A 68 11.42 -19.70 3.84
N ARG A 69 12.37 -20.44 3.28
CA ARG A 69 13.02 -20.09 2.01
C ARG A 69 12.05 -20.17 0.84
N ASP A 70 11.25 -21.24 0.77
CA ASP A 70 10.26 -21.43 -0.29
C ASP A 70 9.19 -20.33 -0.22
N ALA A 71 8.64 -20.05 0.98
CA ALA A 71 7.69 -18.97 1.18
C ALA A 71 8.26 -17.59 0.82
N ASN A 72 9.53 -17.31 1.16
CA ASN A 72 10.16 -16.04 0.79
C ASN A 72 10.37 -15.92 -0.73
N LYS A 73 10.68 -17.02 -1.41
CA LYS A 73 10.79 -17.05 -2.87
C LYS A 73 9.43 -16.83 -3.53
N ASP A 74 8.38 -17.45 -3.02
CA ASP A 74 7.00 -17.26 -3.51
C ASP A 74 6.56 -15.80 -3.32
N LEU A 75 6.80 -15.21 -2.14
CA LEU A 75 6.53 -13.80 -1.87
C LEU A 75 7.27 -12.85 -2.81
N GLN A 76 8.54 -13.14 -3.12
CA GLN A 76 9.31 -12.36 -4.10
C GLN A 76 8.74 -12.47 -5.51
N GLY A 77 8.25 -13.67 -5.89
CA GLY A 77 7.56 -13.89 -7.15
C GLY A 77 6.26 -13.09 -7.25
N GLU A 78 5.41 -13.15 -6.22
CA GLU A 78 4.17 -12.38 -6.17
C GLU A 78 4.42 -10.86 -6.22
N LEU A 79 5.43 -10.37 -5.50
CA LEU A 79 5.80 -8.96 -5.56
C LEU A 79 6.24 -8.53 -6.96
N ALA A 80 7.04 -9.35 -7.65
CA ALA A 80 7.47 -9.06 -9.00
C ALA A 80 6.28 -9.03 -9.99
N GLU A 81 5.35 -9.98 -9.88
CA GLU A 81 4.13 -10.02 -10.70
C GLU A 81 3.24 -8.79 -10.45
N ARG A 82 3.09 -8.37 -9.19
CA ARG A 82 2.34 -7.16 -8.83
C ARG A 82 3.02 -5.89 -9.33
N ASP A 83 4.34 -5.80 -9.26
CA ASP A 83 5.08 -4.65 -9.77
C ASP A 83 4.96 -4.55 -11.31
N GLU A 84 4.94 -5.68 -12.01
CA GLU A 84 4.67 -5.74 -13.45
C GLU A 84 3.24 -5.31 -13.77
N GLU A 85 2.24 -5.80 -13.03
CA GLU A 85 0.83 -5.40 -13.15
C GLU A 85 0.66 -3.88 -12.92
N ILE A 86 1.23 -3.34 -11.84
CA ILE A 86 1.20 -1.90 -11.54
C ILE A 86 1.87 -1.09 -12.65
N SER A 87 2.99 -1.58 -13.17
CA SER A 87 3.71 -0.91 -14.27
C SER A 87 2.89 -0.91 -15.56
N GLY A 88 2.23 -2.02 -15.87
CA GLY A 88 1.28 -2.14 -16.98
C GLY A 88 0.11 -1.17 -16.84
N LEU A 89 -0.57 -1.19 -15.69
CA LEU A 89 -1.68 -0.28 -15.41
C LEU A 89 -1.26 1.20 -15.47
N ARG A 90 -0.07 1.55 -14.97
CA ARG A 90 0.46 2.92 -15.09
C ARG A 90 0.72 3.30 -16.54
N ALA A 91 1.25 2.39 -17.35
CA ALA A 91 1.48 2.62 -18.77
C ALA A 91 0.16 2.83 -19.51
N ASP A 92 -0.86 2.03 -19.20
CA ASP A 92 -2.21 2.14 -19.76
C ASP A 92 -2.87 3.47 -19.39
N VAL A 93 -2.84 3.87 -18.12
CA VAL A 93 -3.35 5.18 -17.68
C VAL A 93 -2.61 6.30 -18.39
N ALA A 94 -1.27 6.25 -18.48
CA ALA A 94 -0.50 7.27 -19.19
C ALA A 94 -0.81 7.31 -20.69
N PHE A 95 -1.14 6.16 -21.29
CA PHE A 95 -1.62 6.08 -22.67
C PHE A 95 -3.00 6.72 -22.82
N TYR A 96 -3.96 6.39 -21.95
CA TYR A 96 -5.29 7.01 -21.93
C TYR A 96 -5.22 8.52 -21.67
N GLU A 97 -4.35 8.98 -20.78
CA GLU A 97 -4.11 10.41 -20.54
C GLU A 97 -3.53 11.10 -21.77
N ARG A 98 -2.63 10.46 -22.54
CA ARG A 98 -2.13 11.04 -23.79
C ARG A 98 -3.18 11.06 -24.90
N PHE A 99 -4.05 10.05 -24.96
CA PHE A 99 -5.05 9.91 -26.02
C PHE A 99 -6.31 10.76 -25.76
N VAL A 100 -6.78 10.80 -24.52
CA VAL A 100 -7.99 11.54 -24.11
C VAL A 100 -7.64 12.93 -23.54
N GLY A 101 -6.44 13.09 -22.98
CA GLY A 101 -6.02 14.27 -22.21
C GLY A 101 -5.22 15.32 -22.95
N ALA A 102 -5.13 15.29 -24.29
CA ALA A 102 -4.65 16.46 -25.05
C ALA A 102 -5.49 17.74 -24.79
N THR A 103 -6.65 17.62 -24.14
CA THR A 103 -7.48 18.73 -23.64
C THR A 103 -7.64 18.79 -22.11
N ALA A 104 -7.17 17.78 -21.37
CA ALA A 104 -7.31 17.69 -19.91
C ALA A 104 -5.95 17.92 -19.21
N GLN A 105 -5.47 19.17 -19.29
CA GLN A 105 -4.30 19.65 -18.57
C GLN A 105 -4.34 19.19 -17.10
N ARG A 106 -3.21 18.71 -16.56
CA ARG A 106 -2.91 18.38 -15.15
C ARG A 106 -3.37 19.45 -14.15
N ARG A 107 -4.67 19.62 -13.96
CA ARG A 107 -5.25 20.64 -13.10
C ARG A 107 -5.70 19.94 -11.82
N GLY A 108 -5.17 20.42 -10.69
CA GLY A 108 -5.59 19.94 -9.37
C GLY A 108 -7.05 20.22 -9.07
N LEU A 109 -7.72 21.09 -9.84
CA LEU A 109 -9.14 21.44 -9.78
C LEU A 109 -9.80 21.07 -11.12
N ALA A 110 -10.93 20.37 -11.09
CA ALA A 110 -11.67 19.97 -12.28
C ALA A 110 -13.19 20.09 -12.08
N VAL A 111 -13.91 20.29 -13.18
CA VAL A 111 -15.35 20.02 -13.26
C VAL A 111 -15.46 18.55 -13.61
N HIS A 112 -15.99 17.70 -12.73
CA HIS A 112 -16.13 16.26 -12.98
C HIS A 112 -17.32 15.96 -13.88
N GLU A 113 -18.45 16.57 -13.56
CA GLU A 113 -19.75 16.34 -14.20
C GLU A 113 -20.52 17.65 -14.26
N LEU A 114 -21.35 17.79 -15.29
CA LEU A 114 -22.34 18.85 -15.44
C LEU A 114 -23.65 18.19 -15.87
N GLN A 115 -24.75 18.55 -15.23
CA GLN A 115 -26.09 18.15 -15.60
C GLN A 115 -26.94 19.40 -15.81
N ILE A 116 -27.81 19.38 -16.82
CA ILE A 116 -28.72 20.50 -17.11
C ILE A 116 -30.13 19.94 -17.29
N GLN A 117 -31.09 20.55 -16.60
CA GLN A 117 -32.50 20.16 -16.61
C GLN A 117 -33.40 21.38 -16.87
N PRO A 118 -34.49 21.23 -17.64
CA PRO A 118 -35.44 22.31 -17.82
C PRO A 118 -36.15 22.61 -16.48
N SER A 119 -36.27 23.89 -16.14
CA SER A 119 -36.95 24.38 -14.91
C SER A 119 -38.10 25.36 -15.25
N GLY A 120 -38.26 25.72 -16.52
CA GLY A 120 -39.36 26.52 -17.06
C GLY A 120 -39.28 26.60 -18.59
N GLU A 121 -40.08 27.45 -19.21
CA GLU A 121 -40.13 27.58 -20.69
C GLU A 121 -38.78 28.02 -21.28
N LEU A 122 -38.11 28.98 -20.63
CA LEU A 122 -36.80 29.49 -21.02
C LEU A 122 -35.73 29.25 -19.94
N ALA A 123 -36.12 28.73 -18.79
CA ALA A 123 -35.27 28.57 -17.62
C ALA A 123 -34.75 27.13 -17.50
N TRP A 124 -33.48 27.01 -17.16
CA TRP A 124 -32.78 25.74 -17.01
C TRP A 124 -31.99 25.77 -15.71
N HIS A 125 -32.02 24.66 -14.99
CA HIS A 125 -31.25 24.44 -13.79
C HIS A 125 -30.03 23.59 -14.12
N PHE A 126 -28.85 23.96 -13.62
CA PHE A 126 -27.64 23.17 -13.77
C PHE A 126 -27.09 22.74 -12.41
N VAL A 127 -26.50 21.55 -12.40
CA VAL A 127 -25.74 21.01 -11.27
C VAL A 127 -24.36 20.64 -11.78
N ALA A 128 -23.31 21.25 -11.23
CA ALA A 128 -21.92 20.98 -11.57
C ALA A 128 -21.19 20.34 -10.39
N THR A 129 -20.66 19.13 -10.59
CA THR A 129 -19.85 18.45 -9.57
C THR A 129 -18.40 18.84 -9.74
N LEU A 130 -17.85 19.58 -8.78
CA LEU A 130 -16.46 20.03 -8.77
C LEU A 130 -15.60 19.09 -7.93
N THR A 131 -14.40 18.78 -8.39
CA THR A 131 -13.48 17.90 -7.69
C THR A 131 -12.07 18.47 -7.65
N GLN A 132 -11.34 18.14 -6.59
CA GLN A 132 -9.94 18.48 -6.42
C GLN A 132 -9.10 17.23 -6.13
N ASN A 133 -7.93 17.14 -6.75
CA ASN A 133 -6.95 16.10 -6.49
C ASN A 133 -6.39 16.23 -5.07
N LEU A 134 -6.29 15.10 -4.35
CA LEU A 134 -5.88 14.99 -2.95
C LEU A 134 -4.50 15.57 -2.64
N ASN A 135 -3.63 15.73 -3.64
CA ASN A 135 -2.24 16.14 -3.47
C ASN A 135 -2.01 17.49 -2.76
N ARG A 136 -3.02 18.35 -2.60
CA ARG A 136 -2.84 19.68 -1.98
C ARG A 136 -3.54 19.91 -0.64
N GLY A 137 -4.49 19.07 -0.22
CA GLY A 137 -5.17 19.14 1.09
C GLY A 137 -5.80 20.49 1.51
N ALA A 138 -5.67 21.54 0.70
CA ALA A 138 -6.08 22.90 0.97
C ALA A 138 -7.47 23.15 0.42
N VAL A 139 -8.23 24.03 1.10
CA VAL A 139 -9.52 24.49 0.61
C VAL A 139 -9.32 25.28 -0.67
N ASN A 140 -10.08 24.95 -1.71
CA ASN A 140 -10.14 25.70 -2.96
C ASN A 140 -11.45 26.47 -2.98
N ALA A 141 -11.32 27.79 -3.12
CA ALA A 141 -12.45 28.69 -3.22
C ALA A 141 -12.34 29.52 -4.50
N GLY A 142 -13.49 29.91 -5.03
CA GLY A 142 -13.56 30.65 -6.30
C GLY A 142 -14.98 30.85 -6.77
N ARG A 143 -15.11 31.13 -8.06
CA ARG A 143 -16.40 31.31 -8.73
C ARG A 143 -16.52 30.43 -9.95
N LEU A 144 -17.71 29.90 -10.16
CA LEU A 144 -18.10 29.17 -11.36
C LEU A 144 -18.91 30.10 -12.26
N GLN A 145 -18.58 30.09 -13.54
CA GLN A 145 -19.35 30.76 -14.58
C GLN A 145 -19.65 29.78 -15.70
N VAL A 146 -20.83 29.93 -16.30
CA VAL A 146 -21.27 29.14 -17.45
C VAL A 146 -21.34 30.05 -18.67
N ALA A 147 -20.91 29.54 -19.82
CA ALA A 147 -21.17 30.13 -21.12
C ALA A 147 -21.80 29.07 -22.03
N VAL A 148 -22.78 29.47 -22.82
CA VAL A 148 -23.48 28.57 -23.75
C VAL A 148 -23.29 29.08 -25.17
N GLU A 149 -22.84 28.20 -26.04
CA GLU A 149 -22.72 28.44 -27.48
C GLU A 149 -23.88 27.75 -28.19
N GLY A 150 -24.38 28.37 -29.25
CA GLY A 150 -25.51 27.86 -30.00
C GLY A 150 -25.76 28.67 -31.27
N THR A 151 -26.90 28.39 -31.89
CA THR A 151 -27.38 29.15 -33.05
C THR A 151 -28.69 29.84 -32.72
N ARG A 152 -28.82 31.10 -33.14
CA ARG A 152 -30.08 31.87 -33.07
C ARG A 152 -30.30 32.51 -34.44
N GLU A 153 -31.48 32.30 -35.01
CA GLU A 153 -31.83 32.82 -36.35
C GLU A 153 -30.78 32.45 -37.42
N GLY A 154 -30.21 31.24 -37.33
CA GLY A 154 -29.17 30.75 -38.24
C GLY A 154 -27.76 31.32 -38.04
N LYS A 155 -27.54 32.19 -37.05
CA LYS A 155 -26.21 32.74 -36.71
C LYS A 155 -25.65 32.10 -35.45
N LEU A 156 -24.35 31.80 -35.46
CA LEU A 156 -23.65 31.35 -34.26
C LEU A 156 -23.58 32.49 -33.24
N GLN A 157 -24.03 32.20 -32.02
CA GLN A 157 -24.02 33.13 -30.91
C GLN A 157 -23.51 32.43 -29.65
N ARG A 158 -22.67 33.14 -28.90
CA ARG A 158 -22.20 32.73 -27.56
C ARG A 158 -22.83 33.63 -26.51
N LEU A 159 -23.52 33.04 -25.56
CA LEU A 159 -24.11 33.70 -24.40
C LEU A 159 -23.15 33.55 -23.22
N ALA A 160 -22.68 34.69 -22.69
CA ALA A 160 -21.86 34.71 -21.49
C ALA A 160 -22.72 34.59 -20.22
N TRP A 161 -22.08 34.39 -19.08
CA TRP A 161 -22.77 34.25 -17.79
C TRP A 161 -23.74 35.40 -17.50
N ALA A 162 -23.35 36.65 -17.79
CA ALA A 162 -24.21 37.81 -17.59
C ALA A 162 -25.48 37.77 -18.46
N ASP A 163 -25.37 37.30 -19.70
CA ASP A 163 -26.50 37.16 -20.63
C ASP A 163 -27.47 36.06 -20.15
N LEU A 164 -26.91 34.93 -19.72
CA LEU A 164 -27.65 33.79 -19.19
C LEU A 164 -28.38 34.12 -17.88
N ARG A 165 -27.81 35.03 -17.08
CA ARG A 165 -28.43 35.52 -15.83
C ARG A 165 -29.34 36.73 -16.04
N GLN A 166 -29.42 37.27 -17.27
CA GLN A 166 -30.13 38.51 -17.59
C GLN A 166 -29.76 39.69 -16.68
N GLN A 167 -28.52 39.71 -16.19
CA GLN A 167 -28.06 40.69 -15.23
C GLN A 167 -26.64 41.15 -15.62
N PRO A 168 -26.45 42.46 -15.90
CA PRO A 168 -25.12 43.02 -16.10
C PRO A 168 -24.23 42.76 -14.88
N ASN A 169 -22.99 42.30 -15.13
CA ASN A 169 -22.01 41.97 -14.08
C ASN A 169 -22.51 40.93 -13.05
N ALA A 170 -23.36 39.99 -13.47
CA ALA A 170 -23.79 38.89 -12.61
C ALA A 170 -22.58 38.19 -11.95
N PRO A 171 -22.54 38.08 -10.61
CA PRO A 171 -21.48 37.33 -9.94
C PRO A 171 -21.56 35.86 -10.35
N GLY A 172 -20.41 35.21 -10.51
CA GLY A 172 -20.36 33.75 -10.68
C GLY A 172 -20.83 33.05 -9.40
N VAL A 173 -21.21 31.78 -9.53
CA VAL A 173 -21.64 30.98 -8.37
C VAL A 173 -20.43 30.67 -7.51
N GLU A 174 -20.47 31.06 -6.24
CA GLU A 174 -19.35 30.85 -5.32
C GLU A 174 -19.22 29.38 -4.93
N TYR A 175 -17.98 28.90 -4.83
CA TYR A 175 -17.67 27.56 -4.35
C TYR A 175 -16.52 27.63 -3.34
N SER A 176 -16.49 26.70 -2.40
CA SER A 176 -15.41 26.54 -1.42
C SER A 176 -15.41 25.12 -0.89
N PHE A 177 -14.42 24.32 -1.28
CA PHE A 177 -14.36 22.91 -0.93
C PHE A 177 -12.94 22.38 -0.81
N LYS A 178 -12.78 21.30 -0.04
CA LYS A 178 -11.49 20.61 0.11
C LYS A 178 -11.33 19.43 -0.86
N TYR A 179 -12.41 18.68 -1.09
CA TYR A 179 -12.40 17.46 -1.91
C TYR A 179 -13.35 17.56 -3.10
N PHE A 180 -14.63 17.78 -2.82
CA PHE A 180 -15.66 17.97 -3.82
C PHE A 180 -16.78 18.87 -3.31
N GLN A 181 -17.52 19.48 -4.23
CA GLN A 181 -18.75 20.21 -3.96
C GLN A 181 -19.62 20.19 -5.21
N GLN A 182 -20.93 20.02 -5.03
CA GLN A 182 -21.91 20.28 -6.06
C GLN A 182 -22.30 21.77 -6.02
N VAL A 183 -22.21 22.42 -7.17
CA VAL A 183 -22.52 23.82 -7.35
C VAL A 183 -23.67 23.91 -8.32
N GLU A 184 -24.72 24.60 -7.90
CA GLU A 184 -25.98 24.67 -8.62
C GLU A 184 -26.29 26.10 -9.04
N GLY A 185 -27.10 26.25 -10.08
CA GLY A 185 -27.60 27.55 -10.46
C GLY A 185 -28.58 27.48 -11.63
N ASP A 186 -29.21 28.62 -11.90
CA ASP A 186 -30.18 28.74 -12.99
C ASP A 186 -29.62 29.60 -14.11
N LEU A 187 -29.95 29.22 -15.34
CA LEU A 187 -29.66 29.96 -16.56
C LEU A 187 -30.93 30.13 -17.38
N VAL A 188 -31.03 31.25 -18.08
CA VAL A 188 -32.15 31.54 -18.98
C VAL A 188 -31.61 31.62 -20.41
N LEU A 189 -32.20 30.82 -21.29
CA LEU A 189 -31.89 30.85 -22.72
C LEU A 189 -32.94 31.70 -23.44
N PRO A 190 -32.54 32.66 -24.30
CA PRO A 190 -33.48 33.44 -25.10
C PRO A 190 -34.31 32.53 -26.03
N ALA A 191 -35.56 32.91 -26.27
CA ALA A 191 -36.42 32.21 -27.23
C ALA A 191 -35.77 32.12 -28.62
N GLY A 192 -35.88 30.96 -29.27
CA GLY A 192 -35.29 30.68 -30.58
C GLY A 192 -33.77 30.42 -30.57
N PHE A 193 -33.15 30.30 -29.39
CA PHE A 193 -31.75 29.91 -29.25
C PHE A 193 -31.64 28.38 -29.17
N SER A 194 -30.89 27.77 -30.09
CA SER A 194 -30.58 26.34 -30.10
C SER A 194 -29.17 26.10 -29.55
N PRO A 195 -29.02 25.66 -28.30
CA PRO A 195 -27.72 25.44 -27.69
C PRO A 195 -27.01 24.22 -28.30
N THR A 196 -25.68 24.31 -28.46
CA THR A 196 -24.85 23.23 -29.01
C THR A 196 -23.73 22.82 -28.05
N ARG A 197 -23.17 23.76 -27.30
CA ARG A 197 -22.05 23.51 -26.38
C ARG A 197 -22.18 24.35 -25.12
N VAL A 198 -21.84 23.75 -23.98
CA VAL A 198 -21.73 24.45 -22.70
C VAL A 198 -20.28 24.45 -22.26
N THR A 199 -19.79 25.61 -21.83
CA THR A 199 -18.45 25.74 -21.25
C THR A 199 -18.57 26.25 -19.82
N VAL A 200 -18.05 25.44 -18.89
CA VAL A 200 -17.94 25.81 -17.47
C VAL A 200 -16.54 26.35 -17.25
N ARG A 201 -16.47 27.55 -16.67
CA ARG A 201 -15.23 28.24 -16.30
C ARG A 201 -15.18 28.39 -14.80
N LEU A 202 -14.19 27.75 -14.18
CA LEU A 202 -13.83 27.92 -12.79
C LEU A 202 -12.76 29.01 -12.68
N LEU A 203 -13.05 30.00 -11.84
CA LEU A 203 -12.18 31.13 -11.51
C LEU A 203 -11.75 30.96 -10.04
N PRO A 204 -10.68 30.20 -9.76
CA PRO A 204 -10.18 30.04 -8.40
C PRO A 204 -9.64 31.38 -7.87
N GLN A 205 -9.68 31.58 -6.56
CA GLN A 205 -9.05 32.73 -5.91
C GLN A 205 -7.53 32.77 -6.13
N GLY A 206 -6.90 31.61 -6.34
CA GLY A 206 -5.48 31.48 -6.65
C GLY A 206 -5.22 30.46 -7.77
N GLY A 207 -4.43 30.87 -8.76
CA GLY A 207 -4.06 30.04 -9.91
C GLY A 207 -4.83 30.37 -11.20
N PRO A 208 -4.54 29.64 -12.30
CA PRO A 208 -5.17 29.89 -13.58
C PRO A 208 -6.63 29.42 -13.61
N ALA A 209 -7.44 30.07 -14.44
CA ALA A 209 -8.81 29.63 -14.72
C ALA A 209 -8.82 28.23 -15.33
N VAL A 210 -9.82 27.43 -14.95
CA VAL A 210 -10.04 26.08 -15.46
C VAL A 210 -11.31 26.08 -16.29
N GLU A 211 -11.19 25.74 -17.56
CA GLU A 211 -12.33 25.60 -18.45
C GLU A 211 -12.53 24.14 -18.85
N ARG A 212 -13.80 23.71 -18.89
CA ARG A 212 -14.23 22.43 -19.45
C ARG A 212 -15.48 22.64 -20.28
N SER A 213 -15.48 22.10 -21.50
CA SER A 213 -16.61 22.18 -22.42
C SER A 213 -17.28 20.82 -22.58
N PHE A 214 -18.59 20.84 -22.76
CA PHE A 214 -19.47 19.69 -22.93
C PHE A 214 -20.42 19.93 -24.10
N ALA A 215 -20.78 18.90 -24.86
CA ALA A 215 -21.84 19.01 -25.86
C ALA A 215 -23.20 19.11 -25.16
N TRP A 216 -24.09 19.99 -25.61
CA TRP A 216 -25.39 20.21 -24.96
C TRP A 216 -26.22 18.93 -24.87
N THR A 217 -26.18 18.10 -25.91
CA THR A 217 -26.89 16.81 -26.01
C THR A 217 -26.51 15.80 -24.95
N ASP A 218 -25.28 15.87 -24.44
CA ASP A 218 -24.76 14.91 -23.45
C ASP A 218 -25.17 15.28 -22.02
N LEU A 219 -25.62 16.53 -21.82
CA LEU A 219 -25.95 17.10 -20.51
C LEU A 219 -27.43 16.99 -20.15
N VAL A 220 -28.27 16.87 -21.18
CA VAL A 220 -29.73 16.88 -21.04
C VAL A 220 -30.22 15.43 -21.14
N PRO A 221 -30.93 14.90 -20.12
CA PRO A 221 -31.51 13.56 -20.21
C PRO A 221 -32.48 13.47 -21.40
N ALA A 222 -32.47 12.34 -22.11
CA ALA A 222 -33.18 12.12 -23.38
C ALA A 222 -34.69 12.44 -23.34
N THR A 223 -35.30 12.51 -22.16
CA THR A 223 -36.70 12.85 -21.92
C THR A 223 -37.05 14.33 -22.03
N ALA A 224 -36.07 15.25 -22.05
CA ALA A 224 -36.33 16.70 -22.11
C ALA A 224 -36.26 17.30 -23.53
N VAL A 225 -35.94 16.50 -24.56
CA VAL A 225 -35.90 16.95 -25.98
C VAL A 225 -37.29 16.97 -26.62
N ALA A 226 -38.31 16.46 -25.93
CA ALA A 226 -39.69 16.42 -26.41
C ALA A 226 -40.59 17.39 -25.64
N ALA A 227 -40.47 18.69 -25.94
CA ALA A 227 -41.55 19.63 -25.69
C ALA A 227 -41.73 20.49 -26.96
N PRO A 228 -42.91 20.46 -27.61
CA PRO A 228 -43.20 21.22 -28.83
C PRO A 228 -43.32 22.73 -28.58
#